data_AF-A0ABD2GG68-F1
#
_entry.id   AF-A0ABD2GG68-F1
#
_cell.length_a   1.000
_cell.length_b   1.000
_cell.length_c   1.000
_cell.angle_alpha   90.00
_cell.angle_beta   90.00
_cell.angle_gamma   90.00
#
_symmetry.space_group_name_H-M   'P 1'
#
loop_
_entity.id
_entity.type
_entity.pdbx_description
1 polymer ?
#
loop_
_entity_poly.entity_id
_entity_poly.type
_entity_poly.pdbx_seq_one_letter_code
_entity_poly.pdbx_strand_id
1 'polypeptide(L)'
;MRIIHGQDFDQKAKEEFRATVFSNVIKGIRVLVDARQKLRIPWGNPSNQRHGDTMMAFDTRSLMAHGHGMVEPKVFLHYLPSIRALWADQGIQNAYDRRREFQLGESVKYFLDNLEKLGKSDYLPSQQDILLARKPTKGIHEYDFEIKNVPFKMVDVGGQRSERRRWFECFDSVTSILFLVSSSEYDQVLMEDRQTNRLSESLNIFETIVNNRVFSNVSIILFLNKTDLLEEKVKQVSIKDYFPEFSGEPSSLADVQRFLVECFRKKRRENQQKPLYHHFTTAINTENIRLVFRDVKDTILHDNIKLLMLQ
;
A
#
# COMPACT_ATOMS: atom_id res chain seq x y z
N MET A 1 1.53 12.80 5.17
CA MET A 1 2.09 13.83 6.08
C MET A 1 2.56 15.08 5.36
N ARG A 2 3.38 14.97 4.32
CA ARG A 2 3.81 16.14 3.51
C ARG A 2 2.66 17.06 3.07
N ILE A 3 1.57 16.51 2.52
CA ILE A 3 0.37 17.27 2.11
C ILE A 3 -0.31 18.00 3.29
N ILE A 4 -0.29 17.41 4.49
CA ILE A 4 -1.07 17.89 5.65
C ILE A 4 -0.29 18.91 6.48
N HIS A 5 1.02 18.67 6.66
CA HIS A 5 1.86 19.36 7.65
C HIS A 5 3.17 19.93 7.08
N GLY A 6 3.41 19.84 5.78
CA GLY A 6 4.57 20.48 5.18
C GLY A 6 4.26 21.12 3.84
N GLN A 7 5.30 21.26 3.02
CA GLN A 7 5.17 21.88 1.70
C GLN A 7 4.64 20.84 0.71
N ASP A 8 3.63 21.24 -0.07
CA ASP A 8 3.06 20.40 -1.12
C ASP A 8 4.13 19.99 -2.16
N PHE A 9 3.75 19.15 -3.12
CA PHE A 9 4.64 18.69 -4.17
C PHE A 9 4.90 19.82 -5.17
N ASP A 10 6.17 20.18 -5.32
CA ASP A 10 6.63 21.11 -6.35
C ASP A 10 6.53 20.48 -7.75
N GLN A 11 6.78 21.30 -8.77
CA GLN A 11 6.68 20.87 -10.17
C GLN A 11 7.62 19.69 -10.48
N LYS A 12 8.86 19.74 -9.96
CA LYS A 12 9.85 18.69 -10.17
C LYS A 12 9.39 17.36 -9.57
N ALA A 13 8.91 17.36 -8.33
CA ALA A 13 8.37 16.16 -7.69
C ALA A 13 7.16 15.61 -8.46
N LYS A 14 6.25 16.48 -8.91
CA LYS A 14 5.10 16.07 -9.74
C LYS A 14 5.55 15.38 -11.03
N GLU A 15 6.61 15.86 -11.67
CA GLU A 15 7.17 15.22 -12.86
C GLU A 15 7.81 13.85 -12.58
N GLU A 16 8.51 13.69 -11.45
CA GLU A 16 9.03 12.40 -11.01
C GLU A 16 7.89 11.40 -10.71
N PHE A 17 6.81 11.87 -10.08
CA PHE A 17 5.61 11.06 -9.87
C PHE A 17 4.91 10.70 -11.18
N ARG A 18 4.91 11.59 -12.18
CA ARG A 18 4.33 11.31 -13.51
C ARG A 18 5.00 10.10 -14.16
N ALA A 19 6.32 10.07 -14.15
CA ALA A 19 7.07 8.93 -14.67
C ALA A 19 6.76 7.63 -13.89
N THR A 20 6.55 7.74 -12.58
CA THR A 20 6.16 6.60 -11.72
C THR A 20 4.77 6.08 -12.07
N VAL A 21 3.79 6.98 -12.24
CA VAL A 21 2.41 6.64 -12.65
C VAL A 21 2.41 5.90 -13.98
N PHE A 22 3.11 6.43 -14.99
CA PHE A 22 3.22 5.77 -16.31
C PHE A 22 3.85 4.38 -16.21
N SER A 23 4.92 4.24 -15.41
CA SER A 23 5.54 2.94 -15.12
C SER A 23 4.55 1.98 -14.44
N ASN A 24 3.73 2.45 -13.48
CA ASN A 24 2.74 1.62 -12.81
C ASN A 24 1.68 1.09 -13.78
N VAL A 25 1.18 1.94 -14.68
CA VAL A 25 0.19 1.54 -15.70
C VAL A 25 0.78 0.50 -16.65
N ILE A 26 1.95 0.76 -17.22
CA ILE A 26 2.58 -0.16 -18.19
C ILE A 26 2.92 -1.50 -17.54
N LYS A 27 3.48 -1.50 -16.32
CA LYS A 27 3.76 -2.75 -15.60
C LYS A 27 2.47 -3.49 -15.24
N GLY A 28 1.44 -2.77 -14.80
CA GLY A 28 0.14 -3.34 -14.43
C GLY A 28 -0.54 -4.04 -15.60
N ILE A 29 -0.64 -3.39 -16.76
CA ILE A 29 -1.29 -3.98 -17.93
C ILE A 29 -0.51 -5.20 -18.46
N ARG A 30 0.84 -5.18 -18.40
CA ARG A 30 1.65 -6.34 -18.77
C ARG A 30 1.39 -7.55 -17.88
N VAL A 31 1.27 -7.32 -16.57
CA VAL A 31 0.89 -8.38 -15.62
C VAL A 31 -0.49 -8.93 -15.98
N LEU A 32 -1.46 -8.09 -16.34
CA LEU A 32 -2.79 -8.55 -16.75
C LEU A 32 -2.76 -9.38 -18.04
N VAL A 33 -1.97 -8.97 -19.05
CA VAL A 33 -1.80 -9.73 -20.29
C VAL A 33 -1.17 -11.11 -20.03
N ASP A 34 -0.10 -11.16 -19.22
CA ASP A 34 0.57 -12.40 -18.83
C ASP A 34 -0.35 -13.31 -17.97
N ALA A 35 -1.08 -12.72 -17.01
CA ALA A 35 -2.03 -13.43 -16.18
C ALA A 35 -3.17 -14.04 -17.01
N ARG A 36 -3.74 -13.28 -17.96
CA ARG A 36 -4.76 -13.79 -18.89
C ARG A 36 -4.28 -15.06 -19.59
N GLN A 37 -3.07 -15.04 -20.12
CA GLN A 37 -2.47 -16.19 -20.81
C GLN A 37 -2.26 -17.38 -19.86
N LYS A 38 -1.67 -17.16 -18.67
CA LYS A 38 -1.38 -18.22 -17.70
C LYS A 38 -2.64 -18.85 -17.10
N LEU A 39 -3.67 -18.04 -16.88
CA LEU A 39 -4.98 -18.48 -16.40
C LEU A 39 -5.88 -19.03 -17.52
N ARG A 40 -5.37 -19.08 -18.76
CA ARG A 40 -6.06 -19.57 -19.96
C ARG A 40 -7.40 -18.86 -20.20
N ILE A 41 -7.46 -17.56 -19.91
CA ILE A 41 -8.64 -16.73 -20.16
C ILE A 41 -8.61 -16.32 -21.65
N PRO A 42 -9.69 -16.58 -22.42
CA PRO A 42 -9.77 -16.14 -23.81
C PRO A 42 -9.82 -14.61 -23.90
N TRP A 43 -9.37 -14.05 -25.03
CA TRP A 43 -9.62 -12.64 -25.33
C TRP A 43 -11.11 -12.38 -25.52
N GLY A 44 -11.58 -11.20 -25.12
CA GLY A 44 -12.90 -10.71 -25.52
C GLY A 44 -12.95 -10.42 -27.01
N ASN A 45 -11.89 -9.79 -27.54
CA ASN A 45 -11.68 -9.60 -28.97
C ASN A 45 -10.33 -10.19 -29.40
N PRO A 46 -10.29 -11.23 -30.26
CA PRO A 46 -9.04 -11.86 -30.71
C PRO A 46 -8.02 -10.92 -31.34
N SER A 47 -8.46 -9.80 -31.93
CA SER A 47 -7.55 -8.79 -32.49
C SER A 47 -6.68 -8.10 -31.43
N ASN A 48 -7.06 -8.15 -30.15
CA ASN A 48 -6.28 -7.60 -29.04
C ASN A 48 -4.98 -8.36 -28.77
N GLN A 49 -4.78 -9.54 -29.38
CA GLN A 49 -3.49 -10.25 -29.33
C GLN A 49 -2.33 -9.35 -29.72
N ARG A 50 -2.48 -8.55 -30.81
CA ARG A 50 -1.43 -7.61 -31.27
C ARG A 50 -1.07 -6.56 -30.21
N HIS A 51 -2.06 -6.09 -29.46
CA HIS A 51 -1.87 -5.11 -28.39
C HIS A 51 -1.18 -5.77 -27.20
N GLY A 52 -1.54 -7.01 -26.87
CA GLY A 52 -0.85 -7.84 -25.89
C GLY A 52 0.62 -8.02 -26.23
N ASP A 53 0.94 -8.42 -27.47
CA ASP A 53 2.32 -8.63 -27.93
C ASP A 53 3.13 -7.34 -27.86
N THR A 54 2.54 -6.21 -28.28
CA THR A 54 3.13 -4.87 -28.17
C THR A 54 3.50 -4.53 -26.72
N MET A 55 2.60 -4.80 -25.76
CA MET A 55 2.88 -4.55 -24.35
C MET A 55 3.94 -5.51 -23.78
N MET A 56 3.95 -6.77 -24.22
CA MET A 56 4.93 -7.75 -23.75
C MET A 56 6.34 -7.49 -24.26
N ALA A 57 6.46 -6.90 -25.46
CA ALA A 57 7.73 -6.47 -26.06
C ALA A 57 8.37 -5.26 -25.35
N PHE A 58 7.64 -4.54 -24.49
CA PHE A 58 8.18 -3.42 -23.74
C PHE A 58 9.34 -3.87 -22.83
N ASP A 59 10.53 -3.30 -23.02
CA ASP A 59 11.70 -3.69 -22.23
C ASP A 59 11.71 -2.96 -20.87
N THR A 60 11.25 -3.66 -19.83
CA THR A 60 11.31 -3.17 -18.44
C THR A 60 12.72 -3.19 -17.86
N ARG A 61 13.64 -3.97 -18.42
CA ARG A 61 15.02 -4.09 -17.90
C ARG A 61 15.86 -2.90 -18.34
N SER A 62 15.74 -2.47 -19.59
CA SER A 62 16.43 -1.27 -20.08
C SER A 62 16.05 0.00 -19.29
N LEU A 63 14.78 0.16 -18.91
CA LEU A 63 14.33 1.29 -18.07
C LEU A 63 14.96 1.31 -16.69
N MET A 64 15.15 0.13 -16.07
CA MET A 64 15.80 -0.01 -14.77
C MET A 64 17.30 0.27 -14.86
N ALA A 65 17.94 -0.07 -15.99
CA ALA A 65 19.37 0.07 -16.21
C ALA A 65 19.81 1.48 -16.65
N HIS A 66 19.01 2.18 -17.46
CA HIS A 66 19.43 3.45 -18.10
C HIS A 66 18.59 4.68 -17.73
N GLY A 67 17.41 4.50 -17.11
CA GLY A 67 16.45 5.60 -16.89
C GLY A 67 15.92 5.73 -15.46
N HIS A 68 16.59 5.17 -14.45
CA HIS A 68 16.09 5.11 -13.07
C HIS A 68 14.66 4.53 -12.93
N GLY A 69 14.21 3.73 -13.91
CA GLY A 69 12.84 3.18 -13.96
C GLY A 69 11.75 4.18 -14.37
N MET A 70 12.11 5.34 -14.92
CA MET A 70 11.18 6.39 -15.34
C MET A 70 10.70 6.17 -16.78
N VAL A 71 9.40 6.35 -17.02
CA VAL A 71 8.80 6.31 -18.37
C VAL A 71 8.55 7.73 -18.84
N GLU A 72 9.13 8.11 -19.97
CA GLU A 72 8.89 9.41 -20.58
C GLU A 72 7.46 9.53 -21.13
N PRO A 73 6.88 10.75 -21.16
CA PRO A 73 5.54 10.98 -21.71
C PRO A 73 5.39 10.47 -23.15
N LYS A 74 6.37 10.71 -24.03
CA LYS A 74 6.31 10.27 -25.43
C LYS A 74 6.21 8.75 -25.55
N VAL A 75 6.96 8.02 -24.72
CA VAL A 75 6.92 6.55 -24.66
C VAL A 75 5.54 6.10 -24.17
N PHE A 76 5.03 6.68 -23.08
CA PHE A 76 3.70 6.32 -22.58
C PHE A 76 2.60 6.55 -23.63
N LEU A 77 2.61 7.71 -24.29
CA LEU A 77 1.63 8.05 -25.34
C LEU A 77 1.70 7.09 -26.54
N HIS A 78 2.87 6.56 -26.88
CA HIS A 78 3.01 5.55 -27.93
C HIS A 78 2.26 4.25 -27.57
N TYR A 79 2.32 3.80 -26.31
CA TYR A 79 1.64 2.59 -25.84
C TYR A 79 0.16 2.81 -25.48
N LEU A 80 -0.26 4.05 -25.24
CA LEU A 80 -1.58 4.39 -24.75
C LEU A 80 -2.75 3.79 -25.57
N PRO A 81 -2.74 3.76 -26.92
CA PRO A 81 -3.80 3.11 -27.69
C PRO A 81 -3.94 1.62 -27.39
N SER A 82 -2.81 0.90 -27.26
CA SER A 82 -2.80 -0.52 -26.89
C SER A 82 -3.29 -0.73 -25.46
N ILE A 83 -2.90 0.14 -24.52
CA ILE A 83 -3.35 0.06 -23.13
C ILE A 83 -4.88 0.24 -23.04
N ARG A 84 -5.44 1.21 -23.77
CA ARG A 84 -6.90 1.43 -23.83
C ARG A 84 -7.63 0.23 -24.42
N ALA A 85 -7.16 -0.29 -25.56
CA ALA A 85 -7.78 -1.44 -26.21
C ALA A 85 -7.77 -2.69 -25.31
N LEU A 86 -6.67 -2.92 -24.59
CA LEU A 86 -6.55 -4.02 -23.65
C LEU A 86 -7.45 -3.83 -22.42
N TRP A 87 -7.50 -2.63 -21.83
CA TRP A 87 -8.35 -2.41 -20.66
C TRP A 87 -9.84 -2.55 -20.98
N ALA A 88 -10.27 -2.21 -22.19
CA ALA A 88 -11.64 -2.44 -22.64
C ALA A 88 -11.96 -3.92 -22.96
N ASP A 89 -10.97 -4.82 -22.97
CA ASP A 89 -11.17 -6.23 -23.30
C ASP A 89 -11.73 -7.03 -22.12
N GLN A 90 -12.82 -7.79 -22.35
CA GLN A 90 -13.44 -8.60 -21.29
C GLN A 90 -12.50 -9.67 -20.72
N GLY A 91 -11.59 -10.22 -21.52
CA GLY A 91 -10.59 -11.18 -21.05
C GLY A 91 -9.59 -10.56 -20.07
N ILE A 92 -9.23 -9.28 -20.27
CA ILE A 92 -8.38 -8.52 -19.34
C ILE A 92 -9.15 -8.14 -18.07
N GLN A 93 -10.43 -7.74 -18.19
CA GLN A 93 -11.29 -7.50 -17.01
C GLN A 93 -11.44 -8.77 -16.17
N ASN A 94 -11.71 -9.91 -16.79
CA ASN A 94 -11.80 -11.21 -16.11
C ASN A 94 -10.47 -11.61 -15.43
N ALA A 95 -9.32 -11.30 -16.05
CA ALA A 95 -8.03 -11.50 -15.42
C ALA A 95 -7.85 -10.59 -14.18
N TYR A 96 -8.27 -9.33 -14.26
CA TYR A 96 -8.24 -8.39 -13.14
C TYR A 96 -9.13 -8.83 -11.97
N ASP A 97 -10.30 -9.42 -12.23
CA ASP A 97 -11.17 -9.93 -11.17
C ASP A 97 -10.52 -11.10 -10.41
N ARG A 98 -9.67 -11.87 -11.10
CA ARG A 98 -8.86 -12.95 -10.54
C ARG A 98 -7.50 -12.49 -10.00
N ARG A 99 -7.30 -11.18 -9.78
CA ARG A 99 -6.02 -10.58 -9.32
C ARG A 99 -5.44 -11.16 -8.03
N ARG A 100 -6.22 -11.87 -7.21
CA ARG A 100 -5.72 -12.60 -6.03
C ARG A 100 -4.78 -13.76 -6.38
N GLU A 101 -4.88 -14.31 -7.59
CA GLU A 101 -4.08 -15.45 -8.07
C GLU A 101 -2.67 -15.05 -8.54
N PHE A 102 -2.39 -13.75 -8.59
CA PHE A 102 -1.09 -13.21 -9.01
C PHE A 102 -0.81 -11.88 -8.30
N GLN A 103 0.30 -11.23 -8.66
CA GLN A 103 0.77 -10.02 -7.98
C GLN A 103 0.47 -8.79 -8.84
N LEU A 104 -0.56 -8.04 -8.49
CA LEU A 104 -0.95 -6.79 -9.16
C LEU A 104 -1.12 -5.67 -8.13
N GLY A 105 -0.66 -4.46 -8.47
CA GLY A 105 -0.86 -3.29 -7.61
C GLY A 105 -2.32 -2.86 -7.58
N GLU A 106 -2.85 -2.54 -6.40
CA GLU A 106 -4.26 -2.12 -6.25
C GLU A 106 -4.60 -0.83 -7.01
N SER A 107 -3.65 0.10 -7.18
CA SER A 107 -3.86 1.35 -7.89
C SER A 107 -3.91 1.21 -9.42
N VAL A 108 -3.60 0.02 -9.96
CA VAL A 108 -3.60 -0.21 -11.42
C VAL A 108 -4.97 0.08 -12.02
N LYS A 109 -6.07 -0.36 -11.38
CA LYS A 109 -7.43 -0.09 -11.86
C LYS A 109 -7.74 1.39 -11.90
N TYR A 110 -7.44 2.13 -10.83
CA TYR A 110 -7.68 3.57 -10.78
C TYR A 110 -7.04 4.29 -11.97
N PHE A 111 -5.78 3.98 -12.29
CA PHE A 111 -5.10 4.62 -13.42
C PHE A 111 -5.64 4.16 -14.78
N LEU A 112 -5.99 2.88 -14.92
CA LEU A 112 -6.57 2.34 -16.16
C LEU A 112 -7.99 2.89 -16.43
N ASP A 113 -8.76 3.17 -15.38
CA ASP A 113 -10.06 3.83 -15.50
C ASP A 113 -9.93 5.33 -15.84
N ASN A 114 -8.74 5.92 -15.69
CA ASN A 114 -8.47 7.34 -15.92
C ASN A 114 -7.48 7.60 -17.08
N LEU A 115 -7.39 6.68 -18.06
CA LEU A 115 -6.45 6.78 -19.18
C LEU A 115 -6.62 8.02 -20.07
N GLU A 116 -7.81 8.63 -20.09
CA GLU A 116 -8.05 9.89 -20.79
C GLU A 116 -7.27 11.04 -20.16
N LYS A 117 -7.33 11.16 -18.82
CA LYS A 117 -6.57 12.15 -18.06
C LYS A 117 -5.06 11.96 -18.24
N LEU A 118 -4.60 10.71 -18.14
CA LEU A 118 -3.17 10.35 -18.26
C LEU A 118 -2.63 10.57 -19.69
N GLY A 119 -3.50 10.58 -20.70
CA GLY A 119 -3.14 10.75 -22.10
C GLY A 119 -2.99 12.18 -22.58
N LYS A 120 -3.27 13.19 -21.73
CA LYS A 120 -3.11 14.59 -22.10
C LYS A 120 -1.62 14.97 -22.17
N SER A 121 -1.24 15.80 -23.13
CA SER A 121 0.16 16.21 -23.34
C SER A 121 0.72 17.04 -22.17
N ASP A 122 -0.16 17.77 -21.50
CA ASP A 122 0.12 18.60 -20.32
C ASP A 122 -0.17 17.88 -19.00
N TYR A 123 -0.39 16.56 -19.01
CA TYR A 123 -0.69 15.80 -17.81
C TYR A 123 0.39 16.01 -16.73
N LEU A 124 -0.08 16.44 -15.57
CA LEU A 124 0.65 16.47 -14.31
C LEU A 124 -0.18 15.75 -13.23
N PRO A 125 0.45 14.87 -12.43
CA PRO A 125 -0.25 14.13 -11.39
C PRO A 125 -0.96 15.05 -10.40
N SER A 126 -2.23 14.74 -10.13
CA SER A 126 -2.94 15.32 -9.00
C SER A 126 -2.39 14.77 -7.67
N GLN A 127 -2.74 15.39 -6.54
CA GLN A 127 -2.41 14.82 -5.22
C GLN A 127 -2.93 13.37 -5.07
N GLN A 128 -4.10 13.07 -5.62
CA GLN A 128 -4.66 11.71 -5.61
C GLN A 128 -3.81 10.73 -6.43
N ASP A 129 -3.32 11.15 -7.60
CA ASP A 129 -2.43 10.34 -8.43
C ASP A 129 -1.12 10.04 -7.69
N ILE A 130 -0.57 11.04 -7.00
CA ILE A 130 0.66 10.92 -6.21
C ILE A 130 0.47 9.93 -5.06
N LEU A 131 -0.65 10.00 -4.33
CA LEU A 131 -0.95 9.08 -3.23
C LEU A 131 -1.16 7.63 -3.69
N LEU A 132 -1.64 7.44 -4.92
CA LEU A 132 -1.86 6.11 -5.52
C LEU A 132 -0.65 5.57 -6.29
N ALA A 133 0.33 6.42 -6.61
CA ALA A 133 1.54 6.02 -7.29
C ALA A 133 2.38 5.09 -6.38
N ARG A 134 2.76 3.93 -6.91
CA ARG A 134 3.47 2.90 -6.16
C ARG A 134 4.95 2.84 -6.56
N LYS A 135 5.81 3.17 -5.61
CA LYS A 135 7.27 2.97 -5.69
C LYS A 135 7.71 2.24 -4.42
N PRO A 136 8.27 1.02 -4.51
CA PRO A 136 8.79 0.33 -3.33
C PRO A 136 9.88 1.18 -2.66
N THR A 137 9.69 1.49 -1.37
CA THR A 137 10.69 2.21 -0.57
C THR A 137 11.94 1.33 -0.44
N LYS A 138 13.10 1.92 -0.74
CA LYS A 138 14.41 1.29 -0.57
C LYS A 138 15.24 2.17 0.36
N GLY A 139 15.72 1.60 1.45
CA GLY A 139 16.39 2.35 2.51
C GLY A 139 15.45 3.08 3.46
N ILE A 140 16.00 4.12 4.08
CA ILE A 140 15.40 4.87 5.18
C ILE A 140 15.25 6.32 4.72
N HIS A 141 14.07 6.89 4.92
CA HIS A 141 13.78 8.27 4.58
C HIS A 141 13.21 8.99 5.80
N GLU A 142 13.81 10.13 6.13
CA GLU A 142 13.35 11.00 7.21
C GLU A 142 12.55 12.17 6.66
N TYR A 143 11.51 12.56 7.38
CA TYR A 143 10.68 13.71 7.06
C TYR A 143 10.39 14.49 8.33
N ASP A 144 10.95 15.70 8.39
CA ASP A 144 10.75 16.64 9.48
C ASP A 144 9.56 17.55 9.19
N PHE A 145 8.72 17.77 10.20
CA PHE A 145 7.62 18.72 10.15
C PHE A 145 7.26 19.20 11.55
N GLU A 146 6.51 20.28 11.63
CA GLU A 146 6.11 20.88 12.89
C GLU A 146 4.59 20.92 13.01
N ILE A 147 4.05 20.59 14.19
CA ILE A 147 2.62 20.72 14.49
C ILE A 147 2.47 21.48 15.79
N LYS A 148 1.84 22.66 15.74
CA LYS A 148 1.58 23.50 16.92
C LYS A 148 2.85 23.73 17.75
N ASN A 149 3.97 24.10 17.11
CA ASN A 149 5.27 24.33 17.74
C ASN A 149 5.94 23.08 18.36
N VAL A 150 5.46 21.88 18.04
CA VAL A 150 6.11 20.63 18.42
C VAL A 150 6.80 20.04 17.18
N PRO A 151 8.13 19.88 17.20
CA PRO A 151 8.86 19.28 16.09
C PRO A 151 8.63 17.76 16.06
N PHE A 152 8.34 17.24 14.88
CA PHE A 152 8.20 15.81 14.61
C PHE A 152 9.20 15.40 13.53
N LYS A 153 9.84 14.25 13.75
CA LYS A 153 10.60 13.51 12.75
C LYS A 153 9.90 12.20 12.47
N MET A 154 9.45 11.99 11.24
CA MET A 154 8.87 10.73 10.79
C MET A 154 9.87 9.97 9.93
N VAL A 155 10.05 8.69 10.23
CA VAL A 155 10.96 7.81 9.49
C VAL A 155 10.14 6.79 8.71
N ASP A 156 10.29 6.76 7.38
CA ASP A 156 9.73 5.75 6.49
C ASP A 156 10.80 4.71 6.13
N VAL A 157 10.43 3.44 6.21
CA VAL A 157 11.33 2.30 5.96
C VAL A 157 10.65 1.26 5.08
N GLY A 158 11.44 0.60 4.23
CA GLY A 158 10.94 -0.49 3.39
C GLY A 158 10.41 -1.67 4.21
N GLY A 159 9.18 -2.13 3.90
CA GLY A 159 8.53 -3.26 4.58
C GLY A 159 8.83 -4.65 4.00
N GLN A 160 9.46 -4.71 2.82
CA GLN A 160 9.82 -5.96 2.15
C GLN A 160 10.92 -6.70 2.92
N ARG A 161 10.94 -8.04 2.86
CA ARG A 161 11.89 -8.86 3.62
C ARG A 161 13.36 -8.43 3.45
N SER A 162 13.76 -7.99 2.24
CA SER A 162 15.13 -7.52 1.95
C SER A 162 15.50 -6.21 2.63
N GLU A 163 14.52 -5.36 2.94
CA GLU A 163 14.72 -4.04 3.53
C GLU A 163 14.64 -4.06 5.05
N ARG A 164 13.95 -5.05 5.65
CA ARG A 164 13.77 -5.17 7.11
C ARG A 164 15.08 -5.25 7.89
N ARG A 165 16.16 -5.72 7.25
CA ARG A 165 17.49 -5.69 7.84
C ARG A 165 17.95 -4.28 8.22
N ARG A 166 17.40 -3.22 7.63
CA ARG A 166 17.77 -1.82 7.95
C ARG A 166 16.96 -1.24 9.10
N TRP A 167 15.92 -1.92 9.59
CA TRP A 167 15.06 -1.38 10.65
C TRP A 167 15.82 -1.12 11.96
N PHE A 168 16.89 -1.87 12.25
CA PHE A 168 17.67 -1.62 13.46
C PHE A 168 18.36 -0.24 13.45
N GLU A 169 18.61 0.32 12.26
CA GLU A 169 19.26 1.63 12.10
C GLU A 169 18.34 2.79 12.53
N CYS A 170 17.02 2.56 12.57
CA CYS A 170 16.03 3.59 12.94
C CYS A 170 15.40 3.38 14.31
N PHE A 171 15.91 2.48 15.15
CA PHE A 171 15.36 2.20 16.49
C PHE A 171 15.90 3.10 17.59
N ASP A 172 16.93 3.89 17.32
CA ASP A 172 17.44 4.84 18.30
C ASP A 172 16.46 6.01 18.49
N SER A 173 16.17 6.35 19.74
CA SER A 173 15.35 7.51 20.13
C SER A 173 13.93 7.58 19.53
N VAL A 174 13.31 6.45 19.20
CA VAL A 174 11.92 6.41 18.70
C VAL A 174 10.91 6.64 19.83
N THR A 175 10.10 7.69 19.72
CA THR A 175 9.01 7.98 20.67
C THR A 175 7.79 7.08 20.46
N SER A 176 7.42 6.81 19.19
CA SER A 176 6.25 6.02 18.84
C SER A 176 6.45 5.28 17.51
N ILE A 177 5.85 4.09 17.40
CA ILE A 177 5.82 3.28 16.19
C ILE A 177 4.39 3.29 15.65
N LEU A 178 4.23 3.75 14.41
CA LEU A 178 3.01 3.55 13.64
C LEU A 178 3.14 2.27 12.83
N PHE A 179 2.47 1.21 13.28
CA PHE A 179 2.51 -0.09 12.63
C PHE A 179 1.38 -0.21 11.61
N LEU A 180 1.71 -0.16 10.32
CA LEU A 180 0.71 -0.23 9.24
C LEU A 180 0.48 -1.67 8.78
N VAL A 181 -0.79 -2.04 8.67
CA VAL A 181 -1.25 -3.33 8.16
C VAL A 181 -2.20 -3.09 7.00
N SER A 182 -2.01 -3.81 5.90
CA SER A 182 -2.98 -3.83 4.82
C SER A 182 -4.13 -4.77 5.18
N SER A 183 -5.25 -4.23 5.67
CA SER A 183 -6.37 -5.02 6.20
C SER A 183 -7.08 -5.87 5.12
N SER A 184 -6.99 -5.47 3.85
CA SER A 184 -7.62 -6.14 2.70
C SER A 184 -6.80 -7.30 2.10
N GLU A 185 -5.68 -7.70 2.70
CA GLU A 185 -4.74 -8.68 2.11
C GLU A 185 -4.86 -10.10 2.71
N TYR A 186 -5.99 -10.42 3.37
CA TYR A 186 -6.21 -11.73 3.99
C TYR A 186 -6.30 -12.89 2.99
N ASP A 187 -6.61 -12.62 1.71
CA ASP A 187 -6.70 -13.59 0.62
C ASP A 187 -5.48 -13.58 -0.31
N GLN A 188 -4.39 -12.89 0.08
CA GLN A 188 -3.20 -12.71 -0.75
C GLN A 188 -1.97 -13.40 -0.15
N VAL A 189 -1.05 -13.77 -1.04
CA VAL A 189 0.29 -14.24 -0.69
C VAL A 189 1.34 -13.17 -0.92
N LEU A 190 2.46 -13.25 -0.20
CA LEU A 190 3.61 -12.36 -0.34
C LEU A 190 4.17 -12.39 -1.76
N MET A 191 4.71 -11.25 -2.20
CA MET A 191 5.36 -11.16 -3.51
C MET A 191 6.67 -11.95 -3.54
N GLU A 192 7.36 -12.01 -2.40
CA GLU A 192 8.70 -12.58 -2.24
C GLU A 192 8.75 -14.10 -2.40
N ASP A 193 7.75 -14.83 -1.89
CA ASP A 193 7.72 -16.31 -1.91
C ASP A 193 6.48 -16.90 -2.57
N ARG A 194 5.44 -16.10 -2.82
CA ARG A 194 4.16 -16.53 -3.42
C ARG A 194 3.47 -17.68 -2.68
N GLN A 195 3.76 -17.84 -1.39
CA GLN A 195 3.24 -18.93 -0.56
C GLN A 195 2.72 -18.41 0.79
N THR A 196 3.47 -17.54 1.44
CA THR A 196 3.10 -17.02 2.77
C THR A 196 1.94 -16.04 2.65
N ASN A 197 0.89 -16.23 3.45
CA ASN A 197 -0.22 -15.27 3.54
C ASN A 197 0.26 -13.91 4.06
N ARG A 198 -0.19 -12.82 3.43
CA ARG A 198 0.28 -11.45 3.76
C ARG A 198 -0.18 -10.96 5.13
N LEU A 199 -1.40 -11.29 5.53
CA LEU A 199 -1.91 -10.91 6.86
C LEU A 199 -1.21 -11.71 7.95
N SER A 200 -0.94 -13.01 7.73
CA SER A 200 -0.15 -13.83 8.64
C SER A 200 1.28 -13.30 8.81
N GLU A 201 1.94 -12.88 7.72
CA GLU A 201 3.24 -12.21 7.80
C GLU A 201 3.16 -10.94 8.64
N SER A 202 2.12 -10.12 8.43
CA SER A 202 1.91 -8.88 9.20
C SER A 202 1.74 -9.16 10.70
N LEU A 203 1.01 -10.21 11.06
CA LEU A 203 0.85 -10.66 12.44
C LEU A 203 2.18 -11.11 13.06
N ASN A 204 3.01 -11.85 12.31
CA ASN A 204 4.31 -12.33 12.78
C ASN A 204 5.31 -11.18 13.01
N ILE A 205 5.33 -10.20 12.10
CA ILE A 205 6.15 -9.00 12.26
C ILE A 205 5.66 -8.21 13.48
N PHE A 206 4.35 -8.00 13.61
CA PHE A 206 3.78 -7.28 14.74
C PHE A 206 4.13 -7.94 16.07
N GLU A 207 4.00 -9.26 16.18
CA GLU A 207 4.38 -10.05 17.36
C GLU A 207 5.84 -9.81 17.76
N THR A 208 6.74 -9.74 16.78
CA THR A 208 8.17 -9.50 17.02
C THR A 208 8.41 -8.09 17.54
N ILE A 209 7.78 -7.07 16.95
CA ILE A 209 7.95 -5.67 17.36
C ILE A 209 7.30 -5.42 18.72
N VAL A 210 6.02 -5.77 18.87
CA VAL A 210 5.22 -5.40 20.05
C VAL A 210 5.74 -6.03 21.34
N ASN A 211 6.43 -7.18 21.24
CA ASN A 211 7.00 -7.89 22.39
C ASN A 211 8.52 -7.64 22.56
N ASN A 212 9.13 -6.81 21.73
CA ASN A 212 10.55 -6.48 21.86
C ASN A 212 10.76 -5.55 23.07
N ARG A 213 11.67 -5.95 23.97
CA ARG A 213 11.99 -5.18 25.18
C ARG A 213 12.57 -3.80 24.88
N VAL A 214 13.23 -3.62 23.73
CA VAL A 214 13.72 -2.31 23.27
C VAL A 214 12.58 -1.29 23.15
N PHE A 215 11.37 -1.75 22.87
CA PHE A 215 10.19 -0.89 22.69
C PHE A 215 9.27 -0.85 23.91
N SER A 216 9.71 -1.25 25.10
CA SER A 216 8.84 -1.29 26.30
C SER A 216 8.23 0.08 26.65
N ASN A 217 8.99 1.14 26.40
CA ASN A 217 8.61 2.53 26.66
C ASN A 217 8.09 3.26 25.42
N VAL A 218 8.10 2.60 24.25
CA VAL A 218 7.66 3.19 22.98
C VAL A 218 6.16 2.98 22.82
N SER A 219 5.43 4.02 22.40
CA SER A 219 4.00 3.90 22.11
C SER A 219 3.80 3.25 20.75
N ILE A 220 3.16 2.08 20.69
CA ILE A 220 2.90 1.35 19.43
C ILE A 220 1.43 1.49 19.07
N ILE A 221 1.17 2.04 17.88
CA ILE A 221 -0.18 2.32 17.38
C ILE A 221 -0.40 1.53 16.09
N LEU A 222 -1.47 0.73 16.06
CA LEU A 222 -1.81 -0.14 14.94
C LEU A 222 -2.73 0.56 13.92
N PHE A 223 -2.29 0.69 12.68
CA PHE A 223 -3.13 1.16 11.59
C PHE A 223 -3.58 -0.01 10.71
N LEU A 224 -4.88 -0.33 10.79
CA LEU A 224 -5.54 -1.25 9.86
C LEU A 224 -5.92 -0.41 8.63
N ASN A 225 -4.99 -0.32 7.68
CA ASN A 225 -5.08 0.51 6.48
C ASN A 225 -5.80 -0.21 5.33
N LYS A 226 -6.18 0.55 4.29
CA LYS A 226 -6.96 0.10 3.13
C LYS A 226 -8.36 -0.38 3.50
N THR A 227 -9.00 0.29 4.46
CA THR A 227 -10.36 -0.05 4.92
C THR A 227 -11.39 0.03 3.79
N ASP A 228 -11.21 0.96 2.85
CA ASP A 228 -11.97 1.08 1.61
C ASP A 228 -11.92 -0.21 0.78
N LEU A 229 -10.72 -0.77 0.57
CA LEU A 229 -10.57 -2.04 -0.15
C LEU A 229 -11.08 -3.23 0.65
N LEU A 230 -11.00 -3.18 1.98
CA LEU A 230 -11.56 -4.21 2.86
C LEU A 230 -13.10 -4.24 2.71
N GLU A 231 -13.75 -3.08 2.73
CA GLU A 231 -15.20 -2.95 2.58
C GLU A 231 -15.72 -3.52 1.26
N GLU A 232 -14.98 -3.33 0.16
CA GLU A 232 -15.32 -3.97 -1.11
C GLU A 232 -15.11 -5.49 -1.06
N LYS A 233 -14.02 -5.94 -0.45
CA LYS A 233 -13.60 -7.35 -0.48
C LYS A 233 -14.48 -8.26 0.38
N VAL A 234 -14.94 -7.81 1.55
CA VAL A 234 -15.80 -8.61 2.43
C VAL A 234 -17.11 -9.02 1.75
N LYS A 235 -17.56 -8.27 0.74
CA LYS A 235 -18.76 -8.57 -0.06
C LYS A 235 -18.54 -9.70 -1.07
N GLN A 236 -17.29 -10.06 -1.37
CA GLN A 236 -16.93 -10.96 -2.47
C GLN A 236 -16.09 -12.16 -2.03
N VAL A 237 -15.24 -12.02 -1.02
CA VAL A 237 -14.28 -13.04 -0.56
C VAL A 237 -14.39 -13.20 0.95
N SER A 238 -14.81 -14.39 1.39
CA SER A 238 -14.92 -14.74 2.79
C SER A 238 -13.54 -14.81 3.45
N ILE A 239 -13.35 -14.13 4.58
CA ILE A 239 -12.12 -14.26 5.38
C ILE A 239 -11.97 -15.66 5.99
N LYS A 240 -13.10 -16.37 6.20
CA LYS A 240 -13.14 -17.71 6.82
C LYS A 240 -12.40 -18.77 6.02
N ASP A 241 -12.29 -18.58 4.70
CA ASP A 241 -11.56 -19.48 3.81
C ASP A 241 -10.04 -19.48 4.10
N TYR A 242 -9.54 -18.41 4.73
CA TYR A 242 -8.12 -18.19 5.02
C TYR A 242 -7.82 -18.20 6.52
N PHE A 243 -8.81 -17.83 7.34
CA PHE A 243 -8.74 -17.80 8.81
C PHE A 243 -9.93 -18.58 9.38
N PRO A 244 -9.83 -19.93 9.47
CA PRO A 244 -10.92 -20.80 9.91
C PRO A 244 -11.42 -20.52 11.34
N GLU A 245 -10.60 -19.89 12.17
CA GLU A 245 -10.94 -19.47 13.53
C GLU A 245 -11.92 -18.29 13.58
N PHE A 246 -12.21 -17.65 12.44
CA PHE A 246 -13.20 -16.57 12.36
C PHE A 246 -14.62 -17.11 12.62
N SER A 247 -15.27 -16.58 13.66
CA SER A 247 -16.59 -17.02 14.13
C SER A 247 -17.72 -16.00 13.92
N GLY A 248 -17.47 -14.89 13.21
CA GLY A 248 -18.48 -13.85 12.92
C GLY A 248 -19.15 -14.01 11.56
N GLU A 249 -19.87 -12.98 11.11
CA GLU A 249 -20.45 -12.92 9.77
C GLU A 249 -19.40 -12.48 8.74
N PRO A 250 -18.98 -13.32 7.76
CA PRO A 250 -17.87 -13.00 6.86
C PRO A 250 -18.12 -11.80 5.94
N SER A 251 -19.39 -11.50 5.65
CA SER A 251 -19.79 -10.35 4.83
C SER A 251 -19.91 -9.04 5.62
N SER A 252 -19.83 -9.10 6.95
CA SER A 252 -19.92 -7.95 7.84
C SER A 252 -18.55 -7.29 8.03
N LEU A 253 -18.39 -6.08 7.51
CA LEU A 253 -17.18 -5.28 7.70
C LEU A 253 -16.82 -5.15 9.19
N ALA A 254 -17.80 -4.90 10.06
CA ALA A 254 -17.58 -4.71 11.49
C ALA A 254 -17.07 -5.98 12.19
N ASP A 255 -17.58 -7.16 11.81
CA ASP A 255 -17.14 -8.42 12.38
C ASP A 255 -15.71 -8.77 11.94
N VAL A 256 -15.41 -8.55 10.66
CA VAL A 256 -14.06 -8.74 10.12
C VAL A 256 -13.08 -7.75 10.79
N GLN A 257 -13.44 -6.48 10.91
CA GLN A 257 -12.64 -5.47 11.59
C GLN A 257 -12.35 -5.85 13.06
N ARG A 258 -13.37 -6.29 13.80
CA ARG A 258 -13.22 -6.76 15.19
C ARG A 258 -12.29 -7.96 15.27
N PHE A 259 -12.45 -8.92 14.36
CA PHE A 259 -11.58 -10.08 14.27
C PHE A 259 -10.11 -9.70 14.04
N LEU A 260 -9.84 -8.80 13.09
CA LEU A 260 -8.48 -8.33 12.82
C LEU A 260 -7.84 -7.71 14.07
N VAL A 261 -8.54 -6.82 14.76
CA VAL A 261 -8.05 -6.21 16.01
C VAL A 261 -7.74 -7.28 17.05
N GLU A 262 -8.60 -8.28 17.21
CA GLU A 262 -8.38 -9.39 18.13
C GLU A 262 -7.17 -10.25 17.75
N CYS A 263 -6.94 -10.52 16.45
CA CYS A 263 -5.74 -11.22 16.00
C CYS A 263 -4.46 -10.49 16.41
N PHE A 264 -4.38 -9.17 16.19
CA PHE A 264 -3.23 -8.37 16.60
C PHE A 264 -3.11 -8.26 18.12
N ARG A 265 -4.23 -8.13 18.83
CA ARG A 265 -4.24 -8.11 20.30
C ARG A 265 -3.68 -9.39 20.89
N LYS A 266 -4.05 -10.56 20.35
CA LYS A 266 -3.55 -11.88 20.80
C LYS A 266 -2.05 -12.09 20.56
N LYS A 267 -1.41 -11.32 19.68
CA LYS A 267 0.04 -11.35 19.49
C LYS A 267 0.83 -10.66 20.60
N ARG A 268 0.16 -9.97 21.53
CA ARG A 268 0.79 -9.30 22.67
C ARG A 268 0.86 -10.24 23.86
N ARG A 269 1.97 -10.25 24.59
CA ARG A 269 2.11 -11.02 25.83
C ARG A 269 1.19 -10.46 26.94
N GLU A 270 0.61 -11.36 27.75
CA GLU A 270 -0.39 -11.05 28.80
C GLU A 270 0.06 -9.98 29.81
N ASN A 271 1.37 -9.85 30.05
CA ASN A 271 1.92 -8.86 30.98
C ASN A 271 1.83 -7.40 30.47
N GLN A 272 1.34 -7.17 29.24
CA GLN A 272 1.16 -5.82 28.70
C GLN A 272 -0.19 -5.21 29.09
N GLN A 273 -0.21 -4.45 30.18
CA GLN A 273 -1.40 -3.73 30.65
C GLN A 273 -1.84 -2.56 29.73
N LYS A 274 -0.96 -2.08 28.83
CA LYS A 274 -1.28 -0.93 27.95
C LYS A 274 -2.39 -1.29 26.95
N PRO A 275 -3.36 -0.41 26.67
CA PRO A 275 -4.36 -0.63 25.62
C PRO A 275 -3.67 -0.72 24.24
N LEU A 276 -4.26 -1.52 23.33
CA LEU A 276 -3.83 -1.53 21.92
C LEU A 276 -4.51 -0.36 21.21
N TYR A 277 -3.79 0.76 21.09
CA TYR A 277 -4.22 1.87 20.25
C TYR A 277 -4.29 1.41 18.79
N HIS A 278 -5.44 1.58 18.16
CA HIS A 278 -5.62 1.17 16.78
C HIS A 278 -6.60 2.09 16.04
N HIS A 279 -6.40 2.22 14.74
CA HIS A 279 -7.27 2.99 13.86
C HIS A 279 -7.49 2.24 12.55
N PHE A 280 -8.72 2.32 12.04
CA PHE A 280 -9.04 1.93 10.68
C PHE A 280 -8.77 3.12 9.76
N THR A 281 -7.90 2.93 8.77
CA THR A 281 -7.40 4.03 7.94
C THR A 281 -7.56 3.74 6.46
N THR A 282 -7.67 4.82 5.69
CA THR A 282 -7.51 4.82 4.24
C THR A 282 -6.49 5.89 3.93
N ALA A 283 -5.22 5.48 3.78
CA ALA A 283 -4.08 6.40 3.63
C ALA A 283 -4.15 7.30 2.40
N ILE A 284 -4.93 6.91 1.38
CA ILE A 284 -5.19 7.71 0.19
C ILE A 284 -6.27 8.78 0.42
N ASN A 285 -6.93 8.78 1.57
CA ASN A 285 -7.91 9.80 1.98
C ASN A 285 -7.25 10.75 2.99
N THR A 286 -6.91 11.95 2.52
CA THR A 286 -6.21 12.97 3.30
C THR A 286 -6.96 13.37 4.57
N GLU A 287 -8.29 13.46 4.52
CA GLU A 287 -9.10 13.88 5.69
C GLU A 287 -9.21 12.78 6.74
N ASN A 288 -9.31 11.51 6.32
CA ASN A 288 -9.22 10.38 7.24
C ASN A 288 -7.89 10.38 7.99
N ILE A 289 -6.77 10.57 7.28
CA ILE A 289 -5.44 10.63 7.89
C ILE A 289 -5.27 11.87 8.77
N ARG A 290 -5.83 13.03 8.39
CA ARG A 290 -5.81 14.23 9.23
C ARG A 290 -6.46 13.99 10.59
N LEU A 291 -7.63 13.35 10.60
CA LEU A 291 -8.37 13.03 11.83
C LEU A 291 -7.64 11.99 12.67
N VAL A 292 -7.21 10.89 12.06
CA VAL A 292 -6.48 9.83 12.78
C VAL A 292 -5.16 10.35 13.34
N PHE A 293 -4.42 11.18 12.60
CA PHE A 293 -3.15 11.70 13.08
C PHE A 293 -3.31 12.70 14.24
N ARG A 294 -4.44 13.41 14.31
CA ARG A 294 -4.78 14.24 15.47
C ARG A 294 -4.90 13.40 16.74
N ASP A 295 -5.64 12.29 16.66
CA ASP A 295 -5.87 11.40 17.80
C ASP A 295 -4.58 10.67 18.22
N VAL A 296 -3.76 10.27 17.24
CA VAL A 296 -2.40 9.73 17.46
C VAL A 296 -1.51 10.75 18.18
N LYS A 297 -1.52 12.01 17.74
CA LYS A 297 -0.74 13.08 18.38
C LYS A 297 -1.14 13.24 19.84
N ASP A 298 -2.43 13.26 20.14
CA ASP A 298 -2.92 13.41 21.52
C ASP A 298 -2.52 12.20 22.39
N THR A 299 -2.53 10.99 21.83
CA THR A 299 -2.07 9.77 22.51
C THR A 299 -0.57 9.85 22.83
N ILE A 300 0.27 10.19 21.84
CA ILE A 300 1.73 10.27 22.00
C ILE A 300 2.11 11.38 22.98
N LEU A 301 1.50 12.56 22.87
CA LEU A 301 1.81 13.68 23.77
C LEU A 301 1.38 13.37 25.21
N HIS A 302 0.23 12.73 25.41
CA HIS A 302 -0.24 12.37 26.74
C HIS A 302 0.67 11.31 27.40
N ASP A 303 1.13 10.31 26.63
CA ASP A 303 2.09 9.32 27.11
C ASP A 303 3.44 9.96 27.47
N ASN A 304 3.92 10.89 26.65
CA ASN A 304 5.16 11.63 26.92
C ASN A 304 5.06 12.52 28.16
N ILE A 305 3.93 13.23 28.36
CA ILE A 305 3.71 14.05 29.55
C ILE A 305 3.68 13.18 30.81
N LYS A 306 3.03 12.02 30.77
CA LYS A 306 3.05 11.07 31.90
C LYS A 306 4.46 10.61 32.24
N LEU A 307 5.28 10.30 31.23
CA LEU A 307 6.68 9.92 31.44
C LEU A 307 7.49 11.05 32.07
N LEU A 308 7.30 12.30 31.63
CA LEU A 308 7.98 13.47 32.18
C LEU A 308 7.50 13.85 33.60
N MET A 309 6.23 13.59 33.94
CA MET A 309 5.68 13.86 35.29
C MET A 309 6.01 12.76 36.31
N LEU A 310 6.50 11.60 35.86
CA LEU A 310 6.95 10.49 36.71
C LEU A 310 8.48 10.48 36.94
N GLN A 311 9.21 11.44 36.35
CA GLN A 311 10.62 11.72 36.62
C GLN A 311 10.75 12.92 37.56
#